data_AF-A0A1F6F004-F1
#
_entry.id   AF-A0A1F6F004-F1
#
_cell.length_a   1.000
_cell.length_b   1.000
_cell.length_c   1.000
_cell.angle_alpha   90.00
_cell.angle_beta   90.00
_cell.angle_gamma   90.00
#
_symmetry.space_group_name_H-M   'P 1'
#
loop_
_entity.id
_entity.type
_entity.pdbx_description
1 polymer ?
#
loop_
_entity_poly.entity_id
_entity_poly.type
_entity_poly.pdbx_seq_one_letter_code
_entity_poly.pdbx_strand_id
1 'polypeptide(L)'
;MKKISRLARYLALAASLGTPLLAAAQTGIDASRITQYSDGIIDLINSVFVPVVMAIAFLVFLWGVYKYYIYNADSETERAKGHQTMLWGLIAFVVILSIWGLIAVVRTTFGIEQTVNTPAPPIFNVSGGSGGGTNNWNTSGNWNNP
;
A
#
# COMPACT_ATOMS: atom_id res chain seq x y z
N MET A 1 35.79 -44.69 -36.61
CA MET A 1 35.60 -43.31 -36.08
C MET A 1 34.82 -42.36 -37.03
N LYS A 2 34.93 -42.44 -38.37
CA LYS A 2 34.25 -41.50 -39.31
C LYS A 2 32.70 -41.50 -39.34
N LYS A 3 32.01 -42.48 -38.74
CA LYS A 3 30.53 -42.56 -38.75
C LYS A 3 29.87 -41.67 -37.69
N ILE A 4 30.56 -41.45 -36.57
CA ILE A 4 30.06 -40.68 -35.43
C ILE A 4 30.00 -39.18 -35.77
N SER A 5 30.96 -38.67 -36.56
CA SER A 5 30.96 -37.28 -37.02
C SER A 5 29.86 -36.96 -38.04
N ARG A 6 29.31 -37.95 -38.74
CA ARG A 6 28.16 -37.76 -39.64
C ARG A 6 26.87 -37.64 -38.84
N LEU A 7 26.70 -38.49 -37.82
CA LEU A 7 25.53 -38.46 -36.95
C LEU A 7 25.44 -37.16 -36.13
N ALA A 8 26.59 -36.66 -35.63
CA ALA A 8 26.65 -35.39 -34.91
C ALA A 8 26.18 -34.19 -35.75
N ARG A 9 26.44 -34.20 -37.07
CA ARG A 9 26.00 -33.14 -37.99
C ARG A 9 24.48 -33.12 -38.19
N TYR A 10 23.86 -34.30 -38.33
CA TYR A 10 22.40 -34.39 -38.45
C TYR A 10 21.69 -33.97 -37.16
N LEU A 11 22.26 -34.32 -36.01
CA LEU A 11 21.70 -33.96 -34.71
C LEU A 11 21.81 -32.45 -34.44
N ALA A 12 22.92 -31.82 -34.83
CA ALA A 12 23.08 -30.36 -34.78
C ALA A 12 22.10 -29.63 -35.72
N LEU A 13 21.85 -30.17 -36.92
CA LEU A 13 20.90 -29.59 -37.88
C LEU A 13 19.45 -29.69 -37.37
N ALA A 14 19.08 -30.82 -36.77
CA ALA A 14 17.77 -31.01 -36.15
C ALA A 14 17.56 -30.07 -34.95
N ALA A 15 18.59 -29.87 -34.12
CA ALA A 15 18.53 -28.96 -32.99
C ALA A 15 18.37 -27.50 -33.44
N SER A 16 19.10 -27.04 -34.47
CA SER A 16 18.99 -25.66 -34.99
C SER A 16 17.63 -25.33 -35.60
N LEU A 17 16.91 -26.32 -36.11
CA LEU A 17 15.56 -26.16 -36.65
C LEU A 17 14.49 -26.21 -35.54
N GLY A 18 14.80 -26.81 -34.38
CA GLY A 18 13.93 -26.87 -33.22
C GLY A 18 14.03 -25.65 -32.31
N THR A 19 15.17 -24.94 -32.29
CA THR A 19 15.37 -23.76 -31.42
C THR A 19 14.34 -22.64 -31.60
N PRO A 20 13.81 -22.32 -32.81
CA PRO A 20 12.77 -21.30 -32.94
C PRO A 20 11.44 -21.72 -32.30
N LEU A 21 11.13 -23.02 -32.27
CA LEU A 21 9.91 -23.53 -31.65
C LEU A 21 9.98 -23.47 -30.12
N LEU A 22 11.17 -23.75 -29.55
CA LEU A 22 11.45 -23.57 -28.12
C LEU A 22 11.47 -22.08 -27.72
N ALA A 23 12.03 -21.20 -28.57
CA ALA A 23 11.99 -19.76 -28.36
C ALA A 23 10.56 -19.19 -28.48
N ALA A 24 9.74 -19.72 -29.39
CA ALA A 24 8.33 -19.36 -29.53
C ALA A 24 7.45 -19.93 -28.40
N ALA A 25 7.85 -21.03 -27.75
CA ALA A 25 7.20 -21.55 -26.54
C ALA A 25 7.58 -20.75 -25.28
N GLN A 26 8.65 -19.96 -25.34
CA GLN A 26 9.12 -19.10 -24.25
C GLN A 26 8.36 -17.77 -24.14
N THR A 27 7.27 -17.58 -24.90
CA THR A 27 6.32 -16.48 -24.64
C THR A 27 5.47 -16.83 -23.41
N GLY A 28 6.10 -16.82 -22.23
CA GLY A 28 5.38 -16.80 -20.97
C GLY A 28 4.50 -15.56 -20.91
N ILE A 29 3.33 -15.67 -20.31
CA ILE A 29 2.51 -14.51 -19.99
C ILE A 29 3.40 -13.53 -19.21
N ASP A 30 3.67 -12.38 -19.83
CA ASP A 30 4.49 -11.33 -19.25
C ASP A 30 3.68 -10.65 -18.14
N ALA A 31 3.68 -11.27 -16.95
CA ALA A 31 2.95 -10.77 -15.78
C ALA A 31 3.32 -9.32 -15.45
N SER A 32 4.50 -8.86 -15.91
CA SER A 32 4.98 -7.48 -15.85
C SER A 32 4.03 -6.44 -16.45
N ARG A 33 3.26 -6.80 -17.48
CA ARG A 33 2.25 -5.92 -18.09
C ARG A 33 0.97 -5.87 -17.26
N ILE A 34 0.58 -7.00 -16.68
CA ILE A 34 -0.60 -7.11 -15.81
C ILE A 34 -0.34 -6.40 -14.48
N THR A 35 0.87 -6.53 -13.92
CA THR A 35 1.27 -5.84 -12.69
C THR A 35 1.34 -4.33 -12.87
N GLN A 36 1.79 -3.82 -14.03
CA GLN A 36 1.81 -2.38 -14.29
C GLN A 36 0.42 -1.72 -14.29
N TYR A 37 -0.61 -2.42 -14.77
CA TYR A 37 -1.98 -1.90 -14.69
C TYR A 37 -2.56 -2.02 -13.27
N SER A 38 -2.22 -3.06 -12.52
CA SER A 38 -2.68 -3.20 -11.13
C SER A 38 -2.03 -2.18 -10.20
N ASP A 39 -0.74 -1.90 -10.38
CA ASP A 39 0.00 -0.98 -9.53
C ASP A 39 -0.51 0.46 -9.68
N GLY A 40 -0.86 0.89 -10.89
CA GLY A 40 -1.43 2.22 -11.12
C GLY A 40 -2.81 2.44 -10.46
N ILE A 41 -3.63 1.39 -10.36
CA ILE A 41 -4.94 1.46 -9.68
C ILE A 41 -4.76 1.46 -8.16
N ILE A 42 -3.86 0.61 -7.65
CA ILE A 42 -3.56 0.51 -6.22
C ILE A 42 -2.97 1.82 -5.70
N ASP A 43 -2.07 2.46 -6.47
CA ASP A 43 -1.48 3.74 -6.11
C ASP A 43 -2.53 4.87 -6.08
N LEU A 44 -3.48 4.90 -7.01
CA LEU A 44 -4.55 5.90 -7.00
C LEU A 44 -5.46 5.74 -5.78
N ILE A 45 -5.82 4.50 -5.44
CA ILE A 45 -6.67 4.19 -4.29
C ILE A 45 -5.95 4.56 -2.98
N ASN A 46 -4.70 4.13 -2.82
CA ASN A 46 -3.95 4.38 -1.59
C ASN A 46 -3.57 5.86 -1.41
N SER A 47 -3.23 6.57 -2.49
CA SER A 47 -2.76 7.96 -2.43
C SER A 47 -3.89 8.99 -2.33
N VAL A 48 -5.04 8.72 -2.95
CA VAL A 48 -6.14 9.70 -3.03
C VAL A 48 -7.36 9.23 -2.25
N PHE A 49 -7.81 8.00 -2.49
CA PHE A 49 -9.10 7.54 -1.97
C PHE A 49 -9.08 7.36 -0.44
N VAL A 50 -8.05 6.68 0.08
CA VAL A 50 -7.88 6.44 1.53
C VAL A 50 -7.81 7.75 2.33
N PRO A 51 -6.93 8.73 1.99
CA PRO A 51 -6.87 9.98 2.73
C PRO A 51 -8.13 10.85 2.57
N VAL A 52 -8.82 10.81 1.43
CA VAL A 52 -10.10 11.54 1.25
C VAL A 52 -11.20 10.97 2.14
N VAL A 53 -11.35 9.65 2.22
CA VAL A 53 -12.34 9.01 3.10
C VAL A 53 -12.04 9.33 4.57
N MET A 54 -10.77 9.35 4.97
CA MET A 54 -10.37 9.76 6.32
C MET A 54 -10.68 11.23 6.61
N ALA A 55 -10.45 12.12 5.64
CA ALA A 55 -10.81 13.53 5.77
C ALA A 55 -12.33 13.72 5.92
N ILE A 56 -13.13 12.97 5.15
CA ILE A 56 -14.61 13.00 5.27
C ILE A 56 -15.04 12.43 6.63
N ALA A 57 -14.47 11.31 7.08
CA ALA A 57 -14.77 10.72 8.38
C ALA A 57 -14.46 11.70 9.52
N PHE A 58 -13.32 12.40 9.43
CA PHE A 58 -12.96 13.47 10.37
C PHE A 58 -13.95 14.64 10.31
N LEU A 59 -14.37 15.07 9.12
CA LEU A 59 -15.39 16.11 8.96
C LEU A 59 -16.74 15.72 9.58
N VAL A 60 -17.18 14.48 9.41
CA VAL A 60 -18.42 13.96 10.01
C VAL A 60 -18.30 13.92 11.52
N PHE A 61 -17.13 13.53 12.06
CA PHE A 61 -16.85 13.59 13.48
C PHE A 61 -16.95 15.04 14.02
N LEU A 62 -16.30 16.01 13.35
CA LEU A 62 -16.38 17.43 13.69
C LEU A 62 -17.81 17.97 13.59
N TRP A 63 -18.57 17.58 12.57
CA TRP A 63 -19.96 17.97 12.39
C TRP A 63 -20.85 17.44 13.52
N GLY A 64 -20.63 16.19 13.95
CA GLY A 64 -21.28 15.62 15.12
C GLY A 64 -21.02 16.46 16.36
N VAL A 65 -19.75 16.78 16.63
CA VAL A 65 -19.37 17.60 17.79
C VAL A 65 -20.04 18.98 17.73
N TYR A 66 -19.91 19.67 16.60
CA TYR A 66 -20.47 21.01 16.38
C TYR A 66 -21.99 21.03 16.56
N LYS A 67 -22.72 20.08 15.95
CA LYS A 67 -24.18 20.04 16.02
C LYS A 67 -24.69 19.88 17.45
N TYR A 68 -24.07 19.00 18.24
CA TYR A 68 -24.56 18.71 19.58
C TYR A 68 -24.06 19.68 20.65
N TYR A 69 -22.85 20.25 20.52
CA TYR A 69 -22.32 21.22 21.50
C TYR A 69 -22.62 22.68 21.18
N ILE A 70 -22.65 23.08 19.91
CA ILE A 70 -22.84 24.49 19.52
C ILE A 70 -24.30 24.78 19.18
N TYR A 71 -24.97 23.89 18.44
CA TYR A 71 -26.32 24.16 17.93
C TYR A 71 -27.44 23.71 18.87
N ASN A 72 -27.30 22.53 19.51
CA ASN A 72 -28.31 21.95 20.40
C ASN A 72 -27.96 22.06 21.90
N ALA A 73 -27.16 23.06 22.29
CA ALA A 73 -26.69 23.25 23.67
C ALA A 73 -27.83 23.47 24.70
N ASP A 74 -28.99 23.96 24.25
CA ASP A 74 -30.10 24.37 25.11
C ASP A 74 -31.09 23.24 25.45
N SER A 75 -30.95 22.06 24.82
CA SER A 75 -31.84 20.91 25.04
C SER A 75 -31.11 19.78 25.79
N GLU A 76 -31.48 19.56 27.06
CA GLU A 76 -30.94 18.49 27.91
C GLU A 76 -31.04 17.09 27.24
N THR A 77 -32.12 16.86 26.49
CA THR A 77 -32.36 15.59 25.79
C THR A 77 -31.49 15.40 24.54
N GLU A 78 -31.19 16.49 23.83
CA GLU A 78 -30.28 16.48 22.68
C GLU A 78 -28.82 16.34 23.11
N ARG A 79 -28.45 16.88 24.28
CA ARG A 79 -27.12 16.70 24.87
C ARG A 79 -26.85 15.25 25.22
N ALA A 80 -27.78 14.55 25.87
CA ALA A 80 -27.62 13.13 26.19
C ALA A 80 -27.41 12.27 24.92
N LYS A 81 -28.18 12.53 23.86
CA LYS A 81 -28.00 11.87 22.56
C LYS A 81 -26.67 12.25 21.89
N GLY A 82 -26.27 13.51 21.99
CA GLY A 82 -25.00 14.00 21.44
C GLY A 82 -23.78 13.38 22.09
N HIS A 83 -23.81 13.20 23.41
CA HIS A 83 -22.76 12.53 24.17
C HIS A 83 -22.60 11.07 23.71
N GLN A 84 -23.72 10.36 23.51
CA GLN A 84 -23.69 9.00 23.00
C GLN A 84 -23.08 8.96 21.58
N THR A 85 -23.53 9.83 20.67
CA THR A 85 -22.98 9.89 19.31
C THR A 85 -21.48 10.22 19.27
N MET A 86 -21.00 11.11 20.15
CA MET A 86 -19.56 11.41 20.26
C MET A 86 -18.77 10.24 20.79
N LEU A 87 -19.27 9.52 21.80
CA LEU A 87 -18.65 8.31 22.31
C LEU A 87 -18.52 7.26 21.21
N TRP A 88 -19.58 7.04 20.43
CA TRP A 88 -19.54 6.11 19.29
C TRP A 88 -18.54 6.55 18.21
N GLY A 89 -18.48 7.84 17.89
CA GLY A 89 -17.50 8.38 16.94
C GLY A 89 -16.05 8.24 17.44
N LEU A 90 -15.80 8.53 18.70
CA LEU A 90 -14.49 8.40 19.33
C LEU A 90 -14.04 6.94 19.38
N ILE A 91 -14.92 6.02 19.76
CA ILE A 91 -14.64 4.58 19.78
C ILE A 91 -14.23 4.11 18.38
N ALA A 92 -14.97 4.48 17.34
CA ALA A 92 -14.63 4.13 15.97
C ALA A 92 -13.25 4.65 15.56
N PHE A 93 -12.91 5.89 15.94
CA PHE A 93 -11.61 6.49 15.64
C PHE A 93 -10.45 5.78 16.34
N VAL A 94 -10.60 5.49 17.64
CA VAL A 94 -9.59 4.78 18.44
C VAL A 94 -9.36 3.38 17.90
N VAL A 95 -10.41 2.66 17.48
CA VAL A 95 -10.28 1.31 16.91
C VAL A 95 -9.45 1.32 15.62
N ILE A 96 -9.73 2.27 14.71
CA ILE A 96 -8.97 2.39 13.45
C ILE A 96 -7.50 2.67 13.74
N LEU A 97 -7.19 3.62 14.63
CA LEU A 97 -5.81 3.92 15.02
C LEU A 97 -5.13 2.75 15.74
N SER A 98 -5.85 2.02 16.59
CA SER A 98 -5.32 0.88 17.34
C SER A 98 -4.89 -0.26 16.42
N ILE A 99 -5.64 -0.52 15.35
CA ILE A 99 -5.29 -1.57 14.39
C ILE A 99 -3.99 -1.21 13.66
N TRP A 100 -3.84 0.04 13.21
CA TRP A 100 -2.61 0.50 12.55
C TRP A 100 -1.40 0.53 13.49
N GLY A 101 -1.59 0.98 14.74
CA GLY A 101 -0.55 0.95 15.76
C GLY A 101 -0.10 -0.48 16.06
N LEU A 102 -1.04 -1.42 16.17
CA LEU A 102 -0.72 -2.84 16.35
C LEU A 102 0.02 -3.42 15.15
N ILE A 103 -0.45 -3.13 13.92
CA ILE A 103 0.24 -3.55 12.69
C ILE A 103 1.69 -3.03 12.69
N ALA A 104 1.93 -1.79 13.07
CA ALA A 104 3.28 -1.22 13.14
C ALA A 104 4.17 -1.99 14.14
N VAL A 105 3.66 -2.28 15.35
CA VAL A 105 4.39 -3.03 16.37
C VAL A 105 4.68 -4.46 15.93
N VAL A 106 3.70 -5.14 15.34
CA VAL A 106 3.87 -6.51 14.82
C VAL A 106 4.93 -6.52 13.71
N ARG A 107 4.92 -5.54 12.81
CA ARG A 107 5.92 -5.44 11.74
C ARG A 107 7.34 -5.23 12.27
N THR A 108 7.52 -4.33 13.23
CA THR A 108 8.85 -4.06 13.82
C THR A 108 9.35 -5.22 14.67
N THR A 109 8.46 -5.93 15.37
CA THR A 109 8.83 -7.03 16.26
C THR A 109 9.20 -8.30 15.50
N PHE A 110 8.47 -8.62 14.42
CA PHE A 110 8.70 -9.84 13.64
C PHE A 110 9.56 -9.63 12.39
N GLY A 111 10.05 -8.40 12.14
CA GLY A 111 10.93 -8.11 11.00
C GLY A 111 10.29 -8.37 9.64
N ILE A 112 8.96 -8.20 9.53
CA ILE A 112 8.23 -8.45 8.28
C ILE A 112 8.40 -7.21 7.38
N GLU A 113 9.52 -7.18 6.65
CA GLU A 113 9.79 -6.14 5.67
C GLU A 113 9.24 -6.55 4.28
N GLN A 114 8.15 -5.89 3.89
CA GLN A 114 7.81 -5.49 2.52
C GLN A 114 7.59 -6.55 1.42
N THR A 115 7.50 -7.85 1.73
CA THR A 115 7.12 -8.87 0.71
C THR A 115 5.61 -9.08 0.58
N VAL A 116 4.80 -8.42 1.43
CA VAL A 116 3.34 -8.48 1.39
C VAL A 116 2.83 -7.08 1.13
N ASN A 117 2.01 -6.90 0.09
CA ASN A 117 1.22 -5.69 -0.15
C ASN A 117 0.22 -5.53 1.02
N THR A 118 0.70 -4.99 2.14
CA THR A 118 -0.17 -4.63 3.26
C THR A 118 -0.94 -3.37 2.87
N PRO A 119 -2.22 -3.25 3.27
CA PRO A 119 -2.92 -1.97 3.19
C PRO A 119 -2.01 -0.86 3.75
N ALA A 120 -1.98 0.30 3.10
CA ALA A 120 -1.19 1.43 3.58
C ALA A 120 -1.91 2.12 4.74
N PRO A 121 -1.19 2.50 5.82
CA PRO A 121 -1.79 3.31 6.87
C PRO A 121 -2.35 4.59 6.25
N PRO A 122 -3.47 5.13 6.77
CA PRO A 122 -3.96 6.41 6.34
C PRO A 122 -2.90 7.47 6.64
N ILE A 123 -2.21 7.89 5.59
CA ILE A 123 -1.18 8.93 5.62
C ILE A 123 -1.67 10.07 4.75
N PHE A 124 -1.63 11.28 5.30
CA PHE A 124 -1.71 12.48 4.48
C PHE A 124 -0.35 12.63 3.82
N ASN A 125 -0.25 12.28 2.53
CA ASN A 125 0.97 12.48 1.79
C ASN A 125 1.18 13.99 1.56
N VAL A 126 1.96 14.64 2.42
CA VAL A 126 2.27 16.08 2.31
C VAL A 126 3.38 16.35 1.28
N SER A 127 3.93 15.32 0.64
CA SER A 127 4.92 15.51 -0.42
C SER A 127 4.52 14.73 -1.67
N GLY A 128 4.19 15.46 -2.74
CA GLY A 128 4.17 14.88 -4.09
C GLY A 128 5.52 14.21 -4.35
N GLY A 129 5.50 12.90 -4.53
CA GLY A 129 6.73 12.10 -4.65
C GLY A 129 6.43 10.62 -4.59
N SER A 130 6.33 10.03 -5.77
CA SER A 130 6.19 8.63 -6.13
C SER A 130 6.94 7.64 -5.21
N GLY A 131 6.25 6.54 -4.90
CA GLY A 131 6.78 5.17 -4.82
C GLY A 131 8.12 4.91 -4.15
N GLY A 132 8.08 4.07 -3.12
CA GLY A 132 9.26 3.39 -2.60
C GLY A 132 9.75 3.98 -1.29
N GLY A 133 9.54 3.25 -0.21
CA GLY A 133 9.97 3.64 1.12
C GLY A 133 11.46 3.95 1.17
N THR A 134 11.79 5.14 1.67
CA THR A 134 12.94 5.31 2.55
C THR A 134 12.53 6.28 3.64
N ASN A 135 12.34 5.76 4.85
CA ASN A 135 12.33 6.57 6.06
C ASN A 135 13.77 7.06 6.28
N ASN A 136 14.25 8.00 5.46
CA ASN A 136 15.55 8.59 5.66
C ASN A 136 15.42 9.85 6.51
N TRP A 137 15.09 9.67 7.78
CA TRP A 137 15.46 10.62 8.82
C TRP A 137 16.96 10.48 9.11
N ASN A 138 17.80 10.69 8.10
CA ASN A 138 19.20 11.04 8.34
C ASN A 138 19.22 12.53 8.65
N THR A 139 19.24 12.80 9.94
CA THR A 139 19.74 14.03 10.54
C THR A 139 21.19 14.27 10.10
N SER A 140 21.42 14.64 8.84
CA SER A 140 22.74 15.06 8.35
C SER A 140 23.09 16.47 8.83
N GLY A 141 22.70 16.81 10.07
CA GLY A 141 23.36 17.83 10.87
C GLY A 141 24.66 17.23 11.38
N ASN A 142 25.68 17.19 10.52
CA ASN A 142 27.06 16.95 10.90
C ASN A 142 27.53 18.11 11.78
N TRP A 143 27.21 18.06 13.08
CA TRP A 143 27.69 19.00 14.10
C TRP A 143 29.06 18.59 14.65
N ASN A 144 29.91 17.98 13.82
CA ASN A 144 31.31 17.72 14.13
C ASN A 144 32.18 18.28 12.99
N ASN A 145 32.36 19.59 13.02
CA ASN A 145 33.56 20.23 12.51
C ASN A 145 34.09 21.12 13.64
N PRO A 146 35.34 20.94 14.10
CA PRO A 146 35.85 21.56 15.32
C PRO A 146 35.85 23.10 15.25
#